data_AF-A0A0S8DE76-F1
#
_entry.id   AF-A0A0S8DE76-F1
#
_cell.length_a   1.000
_cell.length_b   1.000
_cell.length_c   1.000
_cell.angle_alpha   90.00
_cell.angle_beta   90.00
_cell.angle_gamma   90.00
#
_symmetry.space_group_name_H-M   'P 1'
#
loop_
_entity.id
_entity.type
_entity.pdbx_description
1 polymer ?
#
loop_
_entity_poly.entity_id
_entity_poly.type
_entity_poly.pdbx_seq_one_letter_code
_entity_poly.pdbx_strand_id
1 'polypeptide(L)'
;MPAMAGTRAAGNNSMKKRCLIIATFVLFVLAFFAGLDLSLAIETGAVQKLEGEISPKETNLYRIPGLRRGQTLYVFMEDPDGILDPLVALLKPEVNNASVLAEYVHPLEAAIAAGGDPLLSVTEMFDKISLIWNDDYKGRYRAAFKYKITKKGDYTVLARSTFSRNTAGRFRILVGVDAPSVLKGKAKPAGSHFVRNERGDETGGKGISSTKGTISKDRDFRFHFLNG
;
A
#
# COMPACT_ATOMS: atom_id res chain seq x y z
N MET A 1 38.16 -80.04 -46.29
CA MET A 1 37.48 -79.81 -44.99
C MET A 1 38.57 -79.45 -43.98
N PRO A 2 38.42 -78.47 -43.06
CA PRO A 2 37.25 -77.67 -42.67
C PRO A 2 37.43 -76.14 -42.83
N ALA A 3 36.37 -75.42 -42.42
CA ALA A 3 36.09 -73.99 -42.52
C ALA A 3 36.80 -73.12 -41.45
N MET A 4 36.66 -71.78 -41.60
CA MET A 4 36.73 -70.66 -40.60
C MET A 4 37.49 -69.47 -41.23
N ALA A 5 37.16 -68.19 -41.07
CA ALA A 5 36.23 -67.51 -40.19
C ALA A 5 35.81 -66.16 -40.80
N GLY A 6 34.58 -65.73 -40.55
CA GLY A 6 34.12 -64.37 -40.83
C GLY A 6 34.37 -63.46 -39.61
N THR A 7 34.85 -62.24 -39.86
CA THR A 7 35.00 -61.19 -38.84
C THR A 7 33.91 -60.13 -39.05
N ARG A 8 33.05 -59.94 -38.05
CA ARG A 8 31.99 -58.91 -38.04
C ARG A 8 32.51 -57.66 -37.33
N ALA A 9 32.44 -56.51 -38.00
CA ALA A 9 32.77 -55.20 -37.43
C ALA A 9 31.61 -54.66 -36.57
N ALA A 10 31.92 -54.28 -35.33
CA ALA A 10 30.98 -53.61 -34.41
C ALA A 10 31.11 -52.08 -34.54
N GLY A 11 30.10 -51.44 -35.13
CA GLY A 11 30.07 -50.00 -35.40
C GLY A 11 29.34 -49.16 -34.35
N ASN A 12 30.10 -48.34 -33.63
CA ASN A 12 29.92 -46.89 -33.50
C ASN A 12 28.56 -46.28 -33.01
N ASN A 13 27.90 -46.89 -32.03
CA ASN A 13 26.67 -46.33 -31.40
C ASN A 13 26.90 -45.40 -30.19
N SER A 14 28.15 -45.26 -29.73
CA SER A 14 28.46 -44.50 -28.49
C SER A 14 28.58 -42.98 -28.72
N MET A 15 29.12 -42.56 -29.86
CA MET A 15 29.39 -41.13 -30.14
C MET A 15 28.12 -40.32 -30.39
N LYS A 16 27.11 -40.90 -31.05
CA LYS A 16 25.83 -40.22 -31.34
C LYS A 16 25.02 -39.93 -30.08
N LYS A 17 25.10 -40.80 -29.06
CA LYS A 17 24.40 -40.61 -27.77
C LYS A 17 25.02 -39.49 -26.92
N ARG A 18 26.34 -39.31 -26.97
CA ARG A 18 27.04 -38.23 -26.23
C ARG A 18 26.78 -36.85 -26.84
N CYS A 19 26.67 -36.74 -28.17
CA CYS A 19 26.38 -35.47 -28.83
C CYS A 19 24.94 -35.00 -28.59
N LEU A 20 23.98 -35.94 -28.53
CA LEU A 20 22.56 -35.62 -28.30
C LEU A 20 22.30 -35.08 -26.88
N ILE A 21 22.94 -35.64 -25.85
CA ILE A 21 22.77 -35.21 -24.44
C ILE A 21 23.31 -33.79 -24.22
N ILE A 22 24.44 -33.44 -24.84
CA ILE A 22 25.03 -32.10 -24.72
C ILE A 22 24.13 -31.05 -25.37
N ALA A 23 23.56 -31.35 -26.55
CA ALA A 23 22.65 -30.45 -27.25
C ALA A 23 21.36 -30.17 -26.44
N THR A 24 20.79 -31.18 -25.76
CA THR A 24 19.59 -31.00 -24.93
C THR A 24 19.87 -30.17 -23.68
N PHE A 25 21.02 -30.35 -23.04
CA PHE A 25 21.39 -29.58 -21.84
C PHE A 25 21.61 -28.10 -22.15
N VAL A 26 22.25 -27.78 -23.29
CA VAL A 26 22.44 -26.40 -23.75
C VAL A 26 21.10 -25.72 -24.08
N LEU A 27 20.15 -26.43 -24.70
CA LEU A 27 18.82 -25.90 -24.99
C LEU A 27 18.01 -25.62 -23.70
N PHE A 28 18.16 -26.47 -22.68
CA PHE A 28 17.50 -26.31 -21.38
C PHE A 28 18.07 -25.12 -20.60
N VAL A 29 19.39 -24.92 -20.62
CA VAL A 29 20.04 -23.76 -19.99
C VAL A 29 19.64 -22.46 -20.70
N LEU A 30 19.58 -22.43 -22.02
CA LEU A 30 19.13 -21.24 -22.79
C LEU A 30 17.66 -20.89 -22.53
N ALA A 31 16.78 -21.89 -22.40
CA ALA A 31 15.39 -21.66 -22.01
C ALA A 31 15.24 -21.18 -20.55
N PHE A 32 16.14 -21.60 -19.66
CA PHE A 32 16.14 -21.17 -18.26
C PHE A 32 16.53 -19.69 -18.09
N PHE A 33 17.40 -19.16 -18.96
CA PHE A 33 17.77 -17.73 -18.93
C PHE A 33 16.78 -16.83 -19.67
N ALA A 34 16.03 -17.32 -20.66
CA ALA A 34 15.04 -16.52 -21.39
C ALA A 34 13.77 -16.19 -20.57
N GLY A 35 13.53 -16.88 -19.45
CA GLY A 35 12.39 -16.64 -18.55
C GLY A 35 12.70 -15.77 -17.32
N LEU A 36 13.96 -15.37 -17.11
CA LEU A 36 14.36 -14.49 -16.01
C LEU A 36 14.21 -13.05 -16.45
N ASP A 37 12.96 -12.56 -16.41
CA ASP A 37 12.65 -11.15 -16.51
C ASP A 37 13.12 -10.45 -15.21
N LEU A 38 14.44 -10.27 -15.09
CA LEU A 38 15.10 -9.52 -14.01
C LEU A 38 14.86 -8.01 -14.26
N SER A 39 13.60 -7.60 -14.29
CA SER A 39 13.25 -6.19 -14.09
C SER A 39 13.54 -5.85 -12.63
N LEU A 40 14.82 -5.61 -12.32
CA LEU A 40 15.22 -4.74 -11.23
C LEU A 40 14.76 -3.35 -11.62
N ALA A 41 13.46 -3.08 -11.44
CA ALA A 41 12.94 -1.72 -11.46
C ALA A 41 13.70 -0.97 -10.36
N ILE A 42 14.72 -0.22 -10.77
CA ILE A 42 15.40 0.73 -9.89
C ILE A 42 14.29 1.69 -9.46
N GLU A 43 13.83 1.55 -8.22
CA GLU A 43 12.98 2.57 -7.59
C GLU A 43 13.80 3.85 -7.51
N THR A 44 13.69 4.70 -8.53
CA THR A 44 14.30 6.03 -8.53
C THR A 44 13.46 7.04 -7.76
N GLY A 45 12.23 6.67 -7.38
CA GLY A 45 11.28 7.50 -6.65
C GLY A 45 11.55 7.56 -5.15
N ALA A 46 11.24 8.70 -4.53
CA ALA A 46 11.29 8.85 -3.08
C ALA A 46 10.10 8.14 -2.43
N VAL A 47 10.33 7.40 -1.34
CA VAL A 47 9.31 6.68 -0.58
C VAL A 47 9.46 6.98 0.90
N GLN A 48 8.37 7.40 1.54
CA GLN A 48 8.30 7.59 2.99
C GLN A 48 7.23 6.67 3.59
N LYS A 49 7.60 6.03 4.71
CA LYS A 49 6.67 5.27 5.55
C LYS A 49 6.25 6.13 6.73
N LEU A 50 4.95 6.17 7.01
CA LEU A 50 4.35 6.78 8.18
C LEU A 50 3.58 5.68 8.93
N GLU A 51 3.71 5.68 10.26
CA GLU A 51 3.02 4.76 11.15
C GLU A 51 2.39 5.57 12.27
N GLY A 52 1.24 5.11 12.76
CA GLY A 52 0.53 5.77 13.83
C GLY A 52 -0.74 5.02 14.21
N GLU A 53 -1.60 5.71 14.95
CA GLU A 53 -2.92 5.22 15.36
C GLU A 53 -3.97 6.27 14.98
N ILE A 54 -5.15 5.80 14.60
CA ILE A 54 -6.31 6.63 14.31
C ILE A 54 -7.39 6.26 15.32
N SER A 55 -7.82 7.24 16.10
CA SER A 55 -9.04 7.16 16.91
C SER A 55 -10.29 7.13 16.02
N PRO A 56 -11.43 6.66 16.54
CA PRO A 56 -12.70 6.78 15.84
C PRO A 56 -12.96 8.26 15.49
N LYS A 57 -13.36 8.53 14.24
CA LYS A 57 -13.58 9.88 13.67
C LYS A 57 -12.34 10.77 13.54
N GLU A 58 -11.16 10.29 13.94
CA GLU A 58 -9.95 11.06 13.77
C GLU A 58 -9.60 11.21 12.29
N THR A 59 -9.22 12.43 11.91
CA THR A 59 -8.78 12.75 10.56
C THR A 59 -7.37 13.34 10.63
N ASN A 60 -6.42 12.66 10.02
CA ASN A 60 -5.04 13.11 9.90
C ASN A 60 -4.83 13.80 8.55
N LEU A 61 -4.11 14.92 8.56
CA LEU A 61 -3.73 15.67 7.36
C LEU A 61 -2.21 15.64 7.22
N TYR A 62 -1.74 15.24 6.03
CA TYR A 62 -0.33 15.12 5.71
C TYR A 62 0.02 16.02 4.53
N ARG A 63 0.86 17.03 4.79
CA ARG A 63 1.39 17.93 3.77
C ARG A 63 2.58 17.31 3.05
N ILE A 64 2.58 17.46 1.74
CA ILE A 64 3.63 17.05 0.81
C ILE A 64 4.08 18.29 0.04
N PRO A 65 5.18 18.94 0.44
CA PRO A 65 5.60 20.18 -0.18
C PRO A 65 6.31 19.95 -1.52
N GLY A 66 6.16 20.90 -2.42
CA GLY A 66 7.04 21.04 -3.59
C GLY A 66 6.93 19.95 -4.65
N LEU A 67 5.79 19.27 -4.78
CA LEU A 67 5.55 18.35 -5.89
C LEU A 67 5.60 19.09 -7.23
N ARG A 68 6.18 18.46 -8.24
CA ARG A 68 6.37 19.03 -9.58
C ARG A 68 5.34 18.46 -10.56
N ARG A 69 4.88 19.31 -11.49
CA ARG A 69 4.04 18.86 -12.61
C ARG A 69 4.70 17.70 -13.34
N GLY A 70 3.93 16.65 -13.61
CA GLY A 70 4.37 15.45 -14.32
C GLY A 70 4.79 14.30 -13.40
N GLN A 71 5.16 14.58 -12.15
CA GLN A 71 5.41 13.53 -11.15
C GLN A 71 4.12 12.75 -10.85
N THR A 72 4.26 11.51 -10.44
CA THR A 72 3.14 10.69 -9.99
C THR A 72 3.24 10.43 -8.51
N LEU A 73 2.24 10.88 -7.77
CA LEU A 73 2.07 10.58 -6.34
C LEU A 73 1.36 9.23 -6.20
N TYR A 74 1.92 8.37 -5.35
CA TYR A 74 1.33 7.09 -4.95
C TYR A 74 1.12 7.11 -3.45
N VAL A 75 -0.07 6.72 -3.00
CA VAL A 75 -0.39 6.57 -1.58
C VAL A 75 -1.01 5.21 -1.36
N PHE A 76 -0.59 4.52 -0.31
CA PHE A 76 -1.15 3.27 0.15
C PHE A 76 -1.26 3.30 1.66
N MET A 77 -2.45 3.03 2.19
CA MET A 77 -2.75 2.93 3.61
C MET A 77 -3.32 1.55 3.91
N GLU A 78 -2.86 0.94 4.98
CA GLU A 78 -3.44 -0.29 5.51
C GLU A 78 -3.46 -0.28 7.03
N ASP A 79 -4.30 -1.15 7.58
CA ASP A 79 -4.17 -1.61 8.96
C ASP A 79 -3.38 -2.92 9.03
N PRO A 80 -2.22 -2.94 9.71
CA PRO A 80 -1.50 -4.18 10.00
C PRO A 80 -2.29 -5.20 10.84
N ASP A 81 -3.26 -4.77 11.65
CA ASP A 81 -4.05 -5.60 12.56
C ASP A 81 -5.43 -6.00 12.02
N GLY A 82 -5.91 -5.35 10.95
CA GLY A 82 -7.16 -5.67 10.27
C GLY A 82 -8.45 -5.22 10.97
N ILE A 83 -8.37 -4.23 11.86
CA ILE A 83 -9.46 -3.61 12.62
C ILE A 83 -9.93 -2.31 11.95
N LEU A 84 -8.98 -1.45 11.57
CA LEU A 84 -9.20 -0.17 10.91
C LEU A 84 -9.60 -0.39 9.45
N ASP A 85 -10.65 0.29 9.04
CA ASP A 85 -11.17 0.38 7.68
C ASP A 85 -10.72 1.72 7.08
N PRO A 86 -9.60 1.75 6.34
CA PRO A 86 -8.90 3.00 6.01
C PRO A 86 -9.57 3.75 4.87
N LEU A 87 -9.41 5.07 4.87
CA LEU A 87 -9.77 5.96 3.77
C LEU A 87 -8.64 6.96 3.55
N VAL A 88 -8.21 7.13 2.30
CA VAL A 88 -7.29 8.21 1.91
C VAL A 88 -7.85 9.07 0.79
N ALA A 89 -7.56 10.37 0.85
CA ALA A 89 -7.90 11.33 -0.19
C ALA A 89 -6.76 12.33 -0.43
N LEU A 90 -6.58 12.73 -1.69
CA LEU A 90 -5.75 13.86 -2.06
C LEU A 90 -6.65 15.09 -2.18
N LEU A 91 -6.49 16.08 -1.29
CA LEU A 91 -7.33 17.27 -1.31
C LEU A 91 -7.04 18.15 -2.51
N LYS A 92 -8.06 18.89 -2.97
CA LYS A 92 -7.90 19.96 -3.96
C LYS A 92 -7.04 21.08 -3.35
N PRO A 93 -6.11 21.70 -4.11
CA PRO A 93 -5.25 22.77 -3.58
C PRO A 93 -6.01 23.99 -3.05
N GLU A 94 -7.25 24.19 -3.48
CA GLU A 94 -8.12 25.30 -3.07
C GLU A 94 -8.83 25.05 -1.73
N VAL A 95 -8.77 23.82 -1.19
CA VAL A 95 -9.38 23.48 0.09
C VAL A 95 -8.50 23.95 1.24
N ASN A 96 -9.06 24.78 2.13
CA ASN A 96 -8.38 25.20 3.34
C ASN A 96 -8.30 24.04 4.34
N ASN A 97 -7.08 23.50 4.54
CA ASN A 97 -6.82 22.39 5.47
C ASN A 97 -7.34 22.67 6.89
N ALA A 98 -7.23 23.91 7.39
CA ALA A 98 -7.69 24.28 8.74
C ALA A 98 -9.22 24.19 8.89
N SER A 99 -9.95 24.36 7.79
CA SER A 99 -11.41 24.31 7.76
C SER A 99 -11.99 22.92 7.45
N VAL A 100 -11.19 21.96 6.97
CA VAL A 100 -11.68 20.68 6.45
C VAL A 100 -12.62 19.98 7.43
N LEU A 101 -12.23 19.97 8.71
CA LEU A 101 -13.02 19.34 9.76
C LEU A 101 -14.37 20.02 9.98
N ALA A 102 -14.33 21.34 10.19
CA ALA A 102 -15.52 22.11 10.55
C ALA A 102 -16.50 22.27 9.38
N GLU A 103 -16.01 22.45 8.16
CA GLU A 103 -16.84 22.78 7.00
C GLU A 103 -17.35 21.55 6.25
N TYR A 104 -16.69 20.40 6.35
CA TYR A 104 -17.04 19.21 5.57
C TYR A 104 -17.24 17.96 6.41
N VAL A 105 -16.25 17.61 7.25
CA VAL A 105 -16.30 16.35 8.00
C VAL A 105 -17.40 16.35 9.06
N HIS A 106 -17.46 17.36 9.93
CA HIS A 106 -18.46 17.38 11.00
C HIS A 106 -19.90 17.48 10.45
N PRO A 107 -20.21 18.31 9.43
CA PRO A 107 -21.54 18.31 8.81
C PRO A 107 -21.92 16.97 8.19
N LEU A 108 -20.99 16.29 7.51
CA LEU A 108 -21.23 14.97 6.95
C LEU A 108 -21.54 13.95 8.05
N GLU A 109 -20.76 13.92 9.12
CA GLU A 109 -20.99 13.02 10.25
C GLU A 109 -22.33 13.29 10.94
N ALA A 110 -22.72 14.56 11.08
CA ALA A 110 -24.02 14.92 11.62
C ALA A 110 -25.17 14.47 10.70
N ALA A 111 -25.03 14.62 9.38
CA ALA A 111 -26.02 14.18 8.40
C ALA A 111 -26.18 12.64 8.42
N ILE A 112 -25.09 11.90 8.48
CA ILE A 112 -25.11 10.43 8.61
C ILE A 112 -25.77 10.02 9.93
N ALA A 113 -25.41 10.67 11.05
CA ALA A 113 -26.01 10.39 12.34
C ALA A 113 -27.53 10.69 12.38
N ALA A 114 -28.00 11.64 11.57
CA ALA A 114 -29.42 11.94 11.39
C ALA A 114 -30.15 10.96 10.45
N GLY A 115 -29.48 9.90 9.98
CA GLY A 115 -30.06 8.88 9.10
C GLY A 115 -29.86 9.14 7.61
N GLY A 116 -29.00 10.09 7.23
CA GLY A 116 -28.62 10.30 5.83
C GLY A 116 -27.85 9.10 5.26
N ASP A 117 -27.96 8.89 3.95
CA ASP A 117 -27.24 7.81 3.26
C ASP A 117 -25.74 8.09 3.24
N PRO A 118 -24.90 7.27 3.92
CA PRO A 118 -23.46 7.46 3.94
C PRO A 118 -22.82 7.31 2.56
N LEU A 119 -23.32 6.41 1.71
CA LEU A 119 -22.70 6.14 0.41
C LEU A 119 -22.80 7.36 -0.51
N LEU A 120 -23.98 7.98 -0.55
CA LEU A 120 -24.20 9.18 -1.34
C LEU A 120 -23.45 10.38 -0.74
N SER A 121 -23.63 10.63 0.56
CA SER A 121 -23.12 11.84 1.22
C SER A 121 -21.58 11.88 1.26
N VAL A 122 -20.92 10.73 1.46
CA VAL A 122 -19.46 10.63 1.45
C VAL A 122 -18.91 10.89 0.05
N THR A 123 -19.54 10.30 -0.97
CA THR A 123 -19.16 10.49 -2.37
C THR A 123 -19.27 11.96 -2.77
N GLU A 124 -20.41 12.60 -2.50
CA GLU A 124 -20.63 14.01 -2.78
C GLU A 124 -19.60 14.92 -2.08
N MET A 125 -19.30 14.66 -0.81
CA MET A 125 -18.29 15.42 -0.07
C MET A 125 -16.91 15.28 -0.72
N PHE A 126 -16.46 14.05 -0.99
CA PHE A 126 -15.12 13.86 -1.55
C PHE A 126 -15.00 14.32 -3.00
N ASP A 127 -16.04 14.23 -3.82
CA ASP A 127 -16.04 14.82 -5.17
C ASP A 127 -15.89 16.35 -5.11
N LYS A 128 -16.45 16.97 -4.07
CA LYS A 128 -16.30 18.40 -3.81
C LYS A 128 -14.89 18.77 -3.38
N ILE A 129 -14.27 18.04 -2.44
CA ILE A 129 -13.02 18.48 -1.78
C ILE A 129 -11.75 17.79 -2.25
N SER A 130 -11.84 16.67 -2.98
CA SER A 130 -10.67 15.86 -3.35
C SER A 130 -10.42 15.81 -4.85
N LEU A 131 -9.15 15.65 -5.22
CA LEU A 131 -8.72 15.33 -6.58
C LEU A 131 -8.88 13.84 -6.88
N ILE A 132 -8.73 13.01 -5.85
CA ILE A 132 -8.92 11.56 -5.87
C ILE A 132 -9.06 11.07 -4.44
N TRP A 133 -9.84 10.01 -4.23
CA TRP A 133 -9.98 9.34 -2.94
C TRP A 133 -10.25 7.85 -3.15
N ASN A 134 -10.02 7.08 -2.11
CA ASN A 134 -10.31 5.64 -2.08
C ASN A 134 -10.40 5.17 -0.62
N ASP A 135 -11.33 4.27 -0.34
CA ASP A 135 -11.49 3.59 0.95
C ASP A 135 -11.46 2.06 0.84
N ASP A 136 -11.67 1.51 -0.36
CA ASP A 136 -11.54 0.08 -0.62
C ASP A 136 -10.66 -0.21 -1.85
N TYR A 137 -9.38 -0.47 -1.60
CA TYR A 137 -8.39 -0.78 -2.62
C TYR A 137 -8.32 -2.28 -2.88
N LYS A 138 -8.82 -2.68 -4.06
CA LYS A 138 -8.88 -4.08 -4.52
C LYS A 138 -9.74 -4.99 -3.63
N GLY A 139 -10.81 -4.46 -3.03
CA GLY A 139 -11.76 -5.25 -2.24
C GLY A 139 -11.17 -5.74 -0.91
N ARG A 140 -10.30 -4.93 -0.28
CA ARG A 140 -9.62 -5.23 0.98
C ARG A 140 -9.67 -3.98 1.84
N TYR A 141 -9.65 -4.14 3.17
CA TYR A 141 -9.52 -3.05 4.17
C TYR A 141 -8.18 -2.30 4.07
N ARG A 142 -8.00 -1.60 2.95
CA ARG A 142 -6.81 -0.92 2.46
C ARG A 142 -7.29 0.21 1.58
N ALA A 143 -6.60 1.34 1.61
CA ALA A 143 -6.94 2.48 0.80
C ALA A 143 -5.72 2.90 -0.02
N ALA A 144 -5.87 3.10 -1.32
CA ALA A 144 -4.74 3.50 -2.14
C ALA A 144 -5.15 4.26 -3.40
N PHE A 145 -4.27 5.16 -3.85
CA PHE A 145 -4.45 5.87 -5.11
C PHE A 145 -3.12 6.15 -5.80
N LYS A 146 -3.21 6.42 -7.11
CA LYS A 146 -2.15 7.07 -7.90
C LYS A 146 -2.70 8.35 -8.49
N TYR A 147 -1.91 9.42 -8.48
CA TYR A 147 -2.32 10.71 -9.02
C TYR A 147 -1.16 11.37 -9.77
N LYS A 148 -1.41 11.77 -11.02
CA LYS A 148 -0.42 12.53 -11.81
C LYS A 148 -0.54 14.00 -11.48
N ILE A 149 0.53 14.58 -10.95
CA ILE A 149 0.59 15.98 -10.53
C ILE A 149 0.43 16.89 -11.75
N THR A 150 -0.63 17.69 -11.76
CA THR A 150 -1.00 18.57 -12.88
C THR A 150 -0.42 19.97 -12.75
N LYS A 151 -0.15 20.42 -11.53
CA LYS A 151 0.44 21.72 -11.21
C LYS A 151 1.53 21.55 -10.16
N LYS A 152 2.59 22.36 -10.24
CA LYS A 152 3.59 22.40 -9.17
C LYS A 152 2.94 22.98 -7.92
N GLY A 153 3.19 22.40 -6.76
CA GLY A 153 2.71 22.95 -5.51
C GLY A 153 2.79 21.98 -4.35
N ASP A 154 2.22 22.41 -3.24
CA ASP A 154 2.05 21.60 -2.06
C ASP A 154 0.70 20.88 -2.15
N TYR A 155 0.67 19.65 -1.65
CA TYR A 155 -0.51 18.80 -1.69
C TYR A 155 -0.78 18.24 -0.29
N THR A 156 -2.06 18.03 0.02
CA THR A 156 -2.49 17.47 1.31
C THR A 156 -3.14 16.12 1.10
N VAL A 157 -2.66 15.12 1.84
CA VAL A 157 -3.32 13.82 1.95
C VAL A 157 -4.12 13.77 3.24
N LEU A 158 -5.41 13.52 3.12
CA LEU A 158 -6.29 13.19 4.24
C LEU A 158 -6.25 11.68 4.45
N ALA A 159 -6.10 11.24 5.70
CA ALA A 159 -6.16 9.83 6.11
C ALA A 159 -7.05 9.68 7.35
N ARG A 160 -7.99 8.75 7.29
CA ARG A 160 -8.95 8.48 8.40
C ARG A 160 -9.53 7.07 8.30
N SER A 161 -10.38 6.70 9.24
CA SER A 161 -11.33 5.59 9.04
C SER A 161 -12.44 6.00 8.07
N THR A 162 -12.98 5.06 7.30
CA THR A 162 -14.17 5.31 6.46
C THR A 162 -15.35 5.82 7.30
N PHE A 163 -16.29 6.52 6.67
CA PHE A 163 -17.47 7.07 7.33
C PHE A 163 -18.58 6.03 7.54
N SER A 164 -18.56 4.95 6.75
CA SER A 164 -19.53 3.85 6.87
C SER A 164 -19.30 3.00 8.13
N ARG A 165 -18.08 3.01 8.66
CA ARG A 165 -17.67 2.25 9.84
C ARG A 165 -16.73 3.08 10.70
N ASN A 166 -17.17 3.38 11.90
CA ASN A 166 -16.36 4.10 12.88
C ASN A 166 -15.33 3.15 13.52
N THR A 167 -14.30 2.79 12.76
CA THR A 167 -13.21 1.91 13.19
C THR A 167 -12.03 2.73 13.72
N ALA A 168 -11.18 2.07 14.50
CA ALA A 168 -9.97 2.64 15.07
C ALA A 168 -8.86 1.61 15.09
N GLY A 169 -7.63 2.07 15.10
CA GLY A 169 -6.48 1.17 15.19
C GLY A 169 -5.23 1.75 14.58
N ARG A 170 -4.20 0.91 14.54
CA ARG A 170 -2.92 1.28 13.94
C ARG A 170 -3.07 1.41 12.44
N PHE A 171 -2.23 2.25 11.86
CA PHE A 171 -2.11 2.36 10.43
C PHE A 171 -0.66 2.36 9.99
N ARG A 172 -0.45 1.97 8.74
CA ARG A 172 0.78 2.19 7.99
C ARG A 172 0.42 2.87 6.67
N ILE A 173 0.99 4.05 6.43
CA ILE A 173 0.90 4.76 5.16
C ILE A 173 2.26 4.70 4.46
N LEU A 174 2.26 4.31 3.19
CA LEU A 174 3.36 4.50 2.26
C LEU A 174 3.00 5.64 1.32
N VAL A 175 3.86 6.64 1.25
CA VAL A 175 3.77 7.74 0.27
C VAL A 175 4.97 7.68 -0.63
N GLY A 176 4.76 7.68 -1.95
CA GLY A 176 5.84 7.64 -2.92
C GLY A 176 5.65 8.64 -4.06
N VAL A 177 6.75 9.22 -4.52
CA VAL A 177 6.79 10.07 -5.70
C VAL A 177 7.56 9.33 -6.78
N ASP A 178 6.90 9.07 -7.91
CA ASP A 178 7.43 8.26 -9.01
C ASP A 178 7.84 6.83 -8.58
N ALA A 179 7.12 6.28 -7.58
CA ALA A 179 7.37 4.98 -6.96
C ALA A 179 6.12 4.06 -7.01
N PRO A 180 5.84 3.41 -8.16
CA PRO A 180 4.62 2.60 -8.34
C PRO A 180 4.51 1.37 -7.44
N SER A 181 5.63 0.90 -6.88
CA SER A 181 5.69 -0.21 -5.92
C SER A 181 4.95 0.08 -4.61
N VAL A 182 4.69 1.36 -4.29
CA VAL A 182 3.89 1.77 -3.13
C VAL A 182 2.52 1.09 -3.14
N LEU A 183 1.90 0.98 -4.32
CA LEU A 183 0.59 0.32 -4.47
C LEU A 183 0.62 -1.20 -4.24
N LYS A 184 1.82 -1.80 -4.19
CA LYS A 184 2.00 -3.22 -3.80
C LYS A 184 2.06 -3.38 -2.28
N GLY A 185 2.12 -2.29 -1.51
CA GLY A 185 2.27 -2.30 -0.05
C GLY A 185 3.66 -2.75 0.43
N LYS A 186 4.64 -2.93 -0.46
CA LYS A 186 5.95 -3.53 -0.16
C LYS A 186 7.14 -2.60 -0.43
N ALA A 187 6.87 -1.35 -0.82
CA ALA A 187 7.94 -0.38 -1.08
C ALA A 187 8.76 -0.14 0.20
N LYS A 188 10.08 -0.04 0.03
CA LYS A 188 11.00 0.27 1.14
C LYS A 188 11.17 1.80 1.21
N PRO A 189 11.28 2.39 2.41
CA PRO A 189 11.62 3.80 2.53
C PRO A 189 12.91 4.15 1.78
N ALA A 190 12.90 5.25 1.04
CA ALA A 190 14.01 5.71 0.21
C ALA A 190 13.98 7.24 0.05
N GLY A 191 15.15 7.87 0.08
CA GLY A 191 15.29 9.33 -0.03
C GLY A 191 15.05 10.07 1.29
N SER A 192 15.05 11.41 1.21
CA SER A 192 14.82 12.30 2.36
C SER A 192 13.35 12.34 2.77
N HIS A 193 13.06 12.62 4.03
CA HIS A 193 11.69 12.86 4.49
C HIS A 193 11.06 14.06 3.79
N PHE A 194 9.87 13.87 3.23
CA PHE A 194 9.14 14.87 2.45
C PHE A 194 7.65 14.96 2.83
N VAL A 195 7.13 14.11 3.71
CA VAL A 195 5.75 14.17 4.20
C VAL A 195 5.74 14.62 5.66
N ARG A 196 4.87 15.58 5.99
CA ARG A 196 4.71 16.15 7.35
C ARG A 196 3.26 16.07 7.79
N ASN A 197 2.99 15.65 9.03
CA ASN A 197 1.66 15.76 9.61
C ASN A 197 1.38 17.24 9.94
N GLU A 198 0.24 17.79 9.50
CA GLU A 198 -0.12 19.19 9.75
C GLU A 198 -0.65 19.45 11.16
N ARG A 199 -0.98 18.41 11.95
CA ARG A 199 -1.40 18.56 13.35
C ARG A 199 -0.25 18.76 14.34
N GLY A 200 0.99 18.83 13.86
CA GLY A 200 2.14 19.06 14.73
C GLY A 200 2.18 20.51 15.21
N ASP A 201 1.39 20.85 16.25
CA ASP A 201 1.76 21.72 17.38
C ASP A 201 0.62 21.95 18.43
N GLU A 202 -0.63 21.52 18.21
CA GLU A 202 -1.75 21.93 19.11
C GLU A 202 -2.43 20.84 19.96
N THR A 203 -2.10 19.56 19.83
CA THR A 203 -2.65 18.52 20.74
C THR A 203 -1.56 17.82 21.53
N GLY A 204 -1.11 18.49 22.59
CA GLY A 204 -0.52 17.80 23.73
C GLY A 204 -1.49 16.77 24.29
N GLY A 205 -1.05 15.51 24.35
CA GLY A 205 -1.49 14.56 25.37
C GLY A 205 -2.89 13.96 25.24
N LYS A 206 -3.16 13.19 24.17
CA LYS A 206 -4.03 12.01 24.29
C LYS A 206 -3.36 10.84 23.58
N GLY A 207 -2.67 10.01 24.36
CA GLY A 207 -2.12 8.75 23.88
C GLY A 207 -3.24 7.72 23.76
N ILE A 208 -3.34 7.07 22.61
CA ILE A 208 -4.14 5.85 22.43
C ILE A 208 -3.19 4.68 22.71
N SER A 209 -3.69 3.65 23.39
CA SER A 209 -2.94 2.41 23.66
C SER A 209 -3.79 1.23 23.25
N SER A 210 -3.29 0.42 22.34
CA SER A 210 -3.90 -0.85 21.93
C SER A 210 -3.22 -2.02 22.63
N THR A 211 -4.01 -2.95 23.18
CA THR A 211 -3.51 -4.22 23.73
C THR A 211 -4.14 -5.41 23.02
N LYS A 212 -3.31 -6.35 22.57
CA LYS A 212 -3.76 -7.62 21.97
C LYS A 212 -3.83 -8.70 23.05
N GLY A 213 -4.96 -9.40 23.15
CA GLY A 213 -5.19 -10.49 24.10
C GLY A 213 -5.88 -11.68 23.45
N THR A 214 -5.70 -12.86 24.06
CA THR A 214 -6.39 -14.08 23.67
C THR A 214 -7.22 -14.55 24.87
N ILE A 215 -8.51 -14.78 24.65
CA ILE A 215 -9.40 -15.43 25.62
C ILE A 215 -9.40 -16.92 25.30
N SER A 216 -9.15 -17.76 26.30
CA SER A 216 -9.23 -19.23 26.19
C SER A 216 -10.18 -19.77 27.27
N LYS A 217 -10.61 -21.03 27.13
CA LYS A 217 -11.46 -21.71 28.12
C LYS A 217 -10.85 -21.80 29.53
N ASP A 218 -9.54 -21.62 29.64
CA ASP A 218 -8.80 -21.66 30.90
C ASP A 218 -8.59 -20.25 31.49
N ARG A 219 -9.13 -19.21 30.84
CA ARG A 219 -8.95 -17.81 31.26
C ARG A 219 -10.12 -16.94 30.81
N ASP A 220 -11.19 -16.97 31.60
CA ASP A 220 -12.47 -16.35 31.28
C ASP A 220 -12.51 -14.82 31.49
N PHE A 221 -11.46 -14.22 32.07
CA PHE A 221 -11.33 -12.76 32.18
C PHE A 221 -9.88 -12.28 32.16
N ARG A 222 -9.68 -11.05 31.69
CA ARG A 222 -8.40 -10.33 31.71
C ARG A 222 -8.65 -8.85 32.03
N PHE A 223 -7.87 -8.31 32.97
CA PHE A 223 -7.88 -6.89 33.30
C PHE A 223 -6.72 -6.18 32.60
N HIS A 224 -7.00 -4.96 32.12
CA HIS A 224 -6.00 -4.04 31.61
C HIS A 224 -6.05 -2.79 32.49
N PHE A 225 -4.94 -2.49 33.15
CA PHE A 225 -4.80 -1.25 33.91
C PHE A 225 -4.18 -0.20 32.99
N LEU A 226 -4.90 0.89 32.78
CA LEU A 226 -4.40 2.04 32.04
C LEU A 226 -3.76 2.98 33.07
N ASN A 227 -2.44 3.15 33.00
CA ASN A 227 -1.75 4.18 33.77
C ASN A 227 -1.92 5.50 33.02
N GLY A 228 -2.72 6.41 33.60
CA GLY A 228 -2.86 7.80 33.15
C GLY A 228 -1.75 8.68 33.69
#